data_AF-A0A7V9KZS1-F1
#
_entry.id   AF-A0A7V9KZS1-F1
#
_cell.length_a   1.000
_cell.length_b   1.000
_cell.length_c   1.000
_cell.angle_alpha   90.00
_cell.angle_beta   90.00
_cell.angle_gamma   90.00
#
_symmetry.space_group_name_H-M   'P 1'
#
loop_
_entity.id
_entity.type
_entity.pdbx_description
1 polymer ?
#
loop_
_entity_poly.entity_id
_entity_poly.type
_entity_poly.pdbx_seq_one_letter_code
_entity_poly.pdbx_strand_id
1 'polypeptide(L)' 'MPNHLTPEELSKELGIDRQEVIRVCLEESIPIYQGKIDKSLFQAQLQASGASASPNVP' A
#
# COMPACT_ATOMS: atom_id res chain seq x y z
N MET A 1 -5.37 -6.23 -15.15
CA MET A 1 -4.10 -6.01 -14.42
C MET A 1 -4.25 -6.62 -13.03
N PRO A 2 -3.27 -7.36 -12.51
CA PRO A 2 -3.36 -7.91 -11.17
C PRO A 2 -3.30 -6.75 -10.16
N ASN A 3 -4.46 -6.32 -9.66
CA ASN A 3 -4.52 -5.34 -8.58
C ASN A 3 -4.05 -5.95 -7.25
N HIS A 4 -4.07 -7.28 -7.12
CA HIS A 4 -3.63 -7.98 -5.92
C HIS A 4 -2.16 -8.41 -6.04
N LEU A 5 -1.30 -7.79 -5.24
CA LEU A 5 0.13 -8.03 -5.21
C LEU A 5 0.55 -8.57 -3.83
N THR A 6 1.55 -9.44 -3.79
CA THR A 6 2.15 -9.80 -2.50
C THR A 6 2.87 -8.58 -1.91
N PRO A 7 3.12 -8.54 -0.58
CA PRO A 7 3.85 -7.43 0.02
C PRO A 7 5.23 -7.20 -0.62
N GLU A 8 5.87 -8.27 -1.14
CA GLU A 8 7.15 -8.16 -1.86
C GLU A 8 6.98 -7.50 -3.22
N GLU A 9 5.97 -7.89 -4.00
CA GLU A 9 5.69 -7.28 -5.30
C GLU A 9 5.24 -5.82 -5.14
N LEU A 10 4.41 -5.54 -4.12
CA LEU A 10 3.95 -4.20 -3.79
C LEU A 10 5.11 -3.29 -3.37
N SER A 11 6.05 -3.80 -2.55
CA SER A 11 7.27 -3.09 -2.16
C SER A 11 8.12 -2.72 -3.38
N LYS A 12 8.30 -3.63 -4.34
CA LYS A 12 9.04 -3.38 -5.59
C LYS A 12 8.33 -2.40 -6.51
N GLU A 13 7.02 -2.52 -6.66
CA GLU A 13 6.23 -1.65 -7.54
C GLU A 13 6.14 -0.21 -7.02
N LEU A 14 5.99 -0.03 -5.71
CA LEU A 14 5.87 1.29 -5.08
C LEU A 14 7.22 1.86 -4.64
N GLY A 15 8.28 1.05 -4.63
CA GLY A 15 9.61 1.46 -4.17
C GLY A 15 9.67 1.75 -2.66
N ILE A 16 8.77 1.15 -1.88
CA ILE A 16 8.70 1.30 -0.42
C ILE A 16 9.19 0.03 0.28
N ASP A 17 9.61 0.14 1.54
CA ASP A 17 10.08 -1.04 2.27
C ASP A 17 8.95 -2.04 2.56
N ARG A 18 9.25 -3.34 2.55
CA ARG A 18 8.29 -4.38 2.89
C ARG A 18 7.72 -4.21 4.30
N GLN A 19 8.53 -3.74 5.26
CA GLN A 19 8.05 -3.44 6.61
C GLN A 19 7.06 -2.29 6.60
N GLU A 20 7.28 -1.26 5.77
CA GLU A 20 6.35 -0.15 5.61
C GLU A 20 5.01 -0.64 5.04
N VAL A 21 5.05 -1.49 4.01
CA VAL A 21 3.84 -2.14 3.46
C VAL A 21 3.05 -2.86 4.55
N ILE A 22 3.73 -3.67 5.36
CA ILE A 22 3.09 -4.45 6.43
C ILE A 22 2.52 -3.50 7.49
N ARG A 23 3.27 -2.47 7.86
CA ARG A 23 2.89 -1.50 8.90
C ARG A 23 1.65 -0.72 8.49
N VAL A 24 1.62 -0.18 7.27
CA VAL A 24 0.44 0.48 6.69
C VAL A 24 -0.74 -0.48 6.60
N CYS A 25 -0.53 -1.73 6.20
CA CYS A 25 -1.61 -2.71 6.19
C CYS A 25 -2.21 -2.96 7.58
N LEU A 26 -1.38 -2.96 8.63
CA LEU A 26 -1.84 -3.14 10.01
C LEU A 26 -2.53 -1.88 10.56
N GLU A 27 -1.96 -0.69 10.32
CA GLU A 27 -2.51 0.58 10.81
C GLU A 27 -3.82 0.94 10.11
N GLU A 28 -3.88 0.77 8.79
CA GLU A 28 -5.04 1.13 7.97
C GLU A 28 -6.07 -0.01 7.86
N SER A 29 -5.86 -1.10 8.60
CA SER A 29 -6.72 -2.29 8.58
C SER A 29 -6.99 -2.82 7.17
N ILE A 30 -5.96 -2.83 6.33
CA ILE A 30 -6.06 -3.27 4.93
C ILE A 30 -6.23 -4.79 4.89
N PRO A 31 -7.27 -5.31 4.23
CA PRO A 31 -7.48 -6.75 4.14
C PRO A 31 -6.41 -7.42 3.28
N ILE A 32 -5.74 -8.43 3.85
CA ILE A 32 -4.79 -9.28 3.15
C ILE A 32 -5.53 -10.55 2.71
N TYR A 33 -5.75 -10.70 1.40
CA TYR A 33 -6.43 -11.85 0.83
C TYR A 33 -5.42 -12.82 0.22
N GLN A 34 -5.32 -14.04 0.76
CA GLN A 34 -4.34 -15.06 0.33
C GLN A 34 -2.88 -14.55 0.30
N GLY A 35 -2.50 -13.68 1.24
CA GLY A 35 -1.16 -13.08 1.27
C GLY A 35 -0.94 -11.98 0.22
N LYS A 36 -2.01 -11.50 -0.43
CA LYS A 36 -1.97 -10.41 -1.40
C LYS A 36 -2.76 -9.21 -0.88
N ILE A 37 -2.31 -8.05 -1.30
CA ILE A 37 -2.82 -6.74 -0.94
C ILE A 37 -3.31 -6.10 -2.23
N ASP A 38 -4.48 -5.48 -2.18
CA ASP A 38 -4.96 -4.69 -3.31
C ASP A 38 -4.17 -3.38 -3.41
N LYS A 39 -3.46 -3.19 -4.52
CA LYS A 39 -2.60 -2.05 -4.82
C LYS A 39 -3.37 -0.74 -4.84
N SER A 40 -4.60 -0.75 -5.34
CA SER A 40 -5.42 0.46 -5.43
C SER A 40 -5.85 0.90 -4.04
N LEU A 41 -6.30 -0.06 -3.22
CA LEU A 41 -6.70 0.18 -1.85
C LEU A 41 -5.49 0.61 -1.00
N PHE A 42 -4.35 -0.05 -1.18
CA PHE A 42 -3.12 0.31 -0.49
C PHE A 42 -2.65 1.72 -0.84
N GLN A 43 -2.62 2.10 -2.11
CA GLN A 43 -2.25 3.48 -2.48
C GLN A 43 -3.23 4.51 -1.95
N ALA A 44 -4.54 4.22 -1.97
CA ALA A 44 -5.55 5.11 -1.41
C ALA A 44 -5.33 5.32 0.10
N GLN A 45 -5.05 4.25 0.84
CA GLN A 45 -4.77 4.33 2.27
C GLN A 45 -3.42 4.96 2.56
N LEU A 46 -2.37 4.65 1.80
CA LEU A 46 -1.06 5.30 1.94
C LEU A 46 -1.16 6.83 1.76
N GLN A 47 -1.97 7.28 0.81
CA GLN A 47 -2.28 8.70 0.60
C GLN A 47 -3.09 9.28 1.77
N ALA A 48 -4.04 8.53 2.34
CA ALA A 48 -4.85 8.95 3.48
C ALA A 48 -4.05 9.02 4.80
N SER A 49 -3.14 8.07 5.04
CA SER A 49 -2.29 8.02 6.24
C SER A 49 -1.23 9.13 6.28
N GLY A 50 -1.03 9.88 5.19
CA GLY A 50 -0.04 10.94 5.14
C GLY A 50 1.41 10.45 5.15
N ALA A 51 1.65 9.17 4.81
CA ALA A 51 2.97 8.64 4.47
C ALA A 51 3.40 9.24 3.12
N SER A 52 3.77 10.51 3.18
CA SER A 52 4.18 11.45 2.14
C SER A 52 4.39 10.91 0.72
N ALA A 53 3.42 11.19 -0.14
CA ALA A 53 3.67 12.05 -1.29
C ALA A 53 2.48 12.99 -1.42
N SER A 54 2.70 14.25 -1.05
CA SER A 54 1.70 15.33 -1.03
C SER A 54 0.85 15.37 -2.30
N PRO A 55 -0.49 15.35 -2.22
CA PRO A 55 -1.29 15.80 -3.34
C PRO A 55 -1.15 17.32 -3.41
N ASN A 56 -0.27 17.79 -4.30
CA ASN A 56 -0.39 19.14 -4.81
C ASN A 56 -1.72 19.22 -5.58
N VAL A 57 -2.74 19.83 -4.95
CA VAL A 57 -3.93 20.37 -5.63
C VAL A 57 -4.36 21.66 -4.94
N PRO A 58 -4.33 22.82 -5.62
CA PRO A 58 -5.34 23.87 -5.44
C PRO A 58 -6.68 23.48 -6.09
#